data_AF-A0A7W1TED4-F1
#
_entry.id   AF-A0A7W1TED4-F1
#
_cell.length_a   1.000
_cell.length_b   1.000
_cell.length_c   1.000
_cell.angle_alpha   90.00
_cell.angle_beta   90.00
_cell.angle_gamma   90.00
#
_symmetry.space_group_name_H-M   'P 1'
#
loop_
_entity.id
_entity.type
_entity.pdbx_description
1 polymer ?
#
loop_
_entity_poly.entity_id
_entity_poly.type
_entity_poly.pdbx_seq_one_letter_code
_entity_poly.pdbx_strand_id
1 'polypeptide(L)'
;MGTLTVRKFGISLDPSELVDFAEKMEFFSGVFTDFGFDQAGTYTFRYSDDECMMKAELQRSKDGYYLWVYVQAVDEHEYRVREIADGFGAYVVDGAKKPV
;
A
#
# COMPACT_ATOMS: atom_id res chain seq x y z
N MET A 1 26.31 -1.06 -6.09
CA MET A 1 25.00 -1.26 -5.43
C MET A 1 24.24 0.05 -5.57
N GLY A 2 23.52 0.21 -6.68
CA GLY A 2 22.75 1.44 -6.92
C GLY A 2 21.64 1.54 -5.88
N THR A 3 21.44 2.73 -5.32
CA THR A 3 20.28 3.03 -4.47
C THR A 3 19.01 2.81 -5.26
N LEU A 4 18.31 1.68 -5.03
CA LEU A 4 16.98 1.44 -5.56
C LEU A 4 16.07 2.55 -5.02
N THR A 5 15.50 3.34 -5.91
CA THR A 5 14.58 4.41 -5.54
C THR A 5 13.31 3.77 -4.96
N VAL A 6 12.95 4.14 -3.72
CA VAL A 6 11.69 3.74 -3.10
C VAL A 6 10.70 4.88 -3.26
N ARG A 7 9.53 4.61 -3.86
CA ARG A 7 8.43 5.57 -3.95
C ARG A 7 7.25 5.11 -3.07
N LYS A 8 6.52 6.08 -2.54
CA LYS A 8 5.36 5.88 -1.68
C LYS A 8 4.09 6.33 -2.41
N PHE A 9 3.04 5.53 -2.29
CA PHE A 9 1.74 5.74 -2.89
C PHE A 9 0.63 5.62 -1.84
N GLY A 10 -0.34 6.52 -1.89
CA GLY A 10 -1.58 6.37 -1.13
C GLY A 10 -2.55 5.51 -1.90
N ILE A 11 -3.23 4.59 -1.22
CA ILE A 11 -4.35 3.84 -1.80
C ILE A 11 -5.63 4.39 -1.20
N SER A 12 -6.64 4.67 -2.03
CA SER A 12 -7.88 5.28 -1.57
C SER A 12 -9.10 4.91 -2.38
N LEU A 13 -10.27 4.88 -1.75
CA LEU A 13 -11.54 4.64 -2.43
C LEU A 13 -11.93 5.82 -3.35
N ASP A 14 -11.41 7.02 -3.09
CA ASP A 14 -11.56 8.19 -3.96
C ASP A 14 -10.37 8.30 -4.93
N PRO A 15 -10.61 8.58 -6.23
CA PRO A 15 -9.53 8.66 -7.23
C PRO A 15 -8.68 9.94 -7.13
N SER A 16 -9.12 10.94 -6.36
CA SER A 16 -8.52 12.27 -6.29
C SER A 16 -7.99 12.64 -4.91
N GLU A 17 -8.59 12.10 -3.84
CA GLU A 17 -8.26 12.43 -2.46
C GLU A 17 -7.93 11.18 -1.63
N LEU A 18 -7.07 11.35 -0.62
CA LEU A 18 -6.77 10.27 0.31
C LEU A 18 -7.84 10.21 1.42
N VAL A 19 -8.81 9.31 1.25
CA VAL A 19 -9.78 8.93 2.28
C VAL A 19 -9.35 7.66 3.00
N ASP A 20 -9.78 7.52 4.25
CA ASP A 20 -9.54 6.34 5.07
C ASP A 20 -10.54 5.21 4.75
N PHE A 21 -10.04 3.98 4.87
CA PHE A 21 -10.82 2.76 4.81
C PHE A 21 -11.49 2.51 6.17
N ALA A 22 -12.79 2.23 6.17
CA ALA A 22 -13.57 1.96 7.39
C ALA A 22 -13.53 0.48 7.81
N GLU A 23 -12.87 -0.37 7.03
CA GLU A 23 -12.73 -1.79 7.24
C GLU A 23 -11.82 -2.11 8.44
N LYS A 24 -12.02 -3.31 9.00
CA LYS A 24 -11.19 -3.79 10.10
C LYS A 24 -9.86 -4.36 9.61
N MET A 25 -8.88 -4.48 10.51
CA MET A 25 -7.55 -4.99 10.22
C MET A 25 -7.57 -6.34 9.46
N GLU A 26 -8.51 -7.23 9.80
CA GLU A 26 -8.61 -8.56 9.19
C GLU A 26 -8.90 -8.51 7.69
N PHE A 27 -9.61 -7.48 7.22
CA PHE A 27 -9.85 -7.26 5.79
C PHE A 27 -8.53 -7.03 5.05
N PHE A 28 -7.71 -6.10 5.54
CA PHE A 28 -6.41 -5.83 4.93
C PHE A 28 -5.49 -7.04 4.98
N SER A 29 -5.47 -7.76 6.11
CA SER A 29 -4.66 -8.96 6.24
C SER A 29 -5.05 -10.03 5.22
N GLY A 30 -6.35 -10.24 4.99
CA GLY A 30 -6.85 -11.18 3.98
C GLY A 30 -6.39 -10.80 2.58
N VAL A 31 -6.69 -9.56 2.16
CA VAL A 31 -6.31 -9.06 0.82
C VAL A 31 -4.79 -9.12 0.62
N PHE A 32 -3.99 -8.64 1.58
CA PHE A 32 -2.54 -8.68 1.47
C PHE A 32 -1.97 -10.10 1.39
N THR A 33 -2.54 -11.05 2.14
CA THR A 33 -2.12 -12.46 2.08
C THR A 33 -2.40 -13.05 0.70
N ASP A 34 -3.52 -12.71 0.07
CA ASP A 34 -3.86 -13.16 -1.29
C ASP A 34 -2.87 -12.60 -2.34
N PHE A 35 -2.27 -11.44 -2.08
CA PHE A 35 -1.17 -10.86 -2.88
C PHE A 35 0.22 -11.36 -2.47
N GLY A 36 0.33 -12.31 -1.55
CA GLY A 36 1.61 -12.88 -1.09
C GLY A 36 2.41 -11.97 -0.16
N PHE A 37 1.79 -10.98 0.47
CA PHE A 37 2.44 -10.20 1.53
C PHE A 37 2.41 -10.97 2.85
N ASP A 38 3.52 -10.90 3.57
CA ASP A 38 3.63 -11.36 4.95
C ASP A 38 3.39 -10.21 5.93
N GLN A 39 2.65 -10.48 7.01
CA GLN A 39 2.48 -9.51 8.08
C GLN A 39 3.76 -9.39 8.92
N ALA A 40 4.47 -8.27 8.77
CA ALA A 40 5.71 -7.97 9.50
C ALA A 40 5.48 -7.24 10.84
N GLY A 41 4.28 -6.71 11.05
CA GLY A 41 3.85 -6.07 12.29
C GLY A 41 2.35 -5.78 12.28
N THR A 42 1.81 -5.25 13.38
CA THR A 42 0.35 -5.04 13.54
C THR A 42 -0.27 -4.22 12.39
N TYR A 43 0.45 -3.23 11.87
CA TYR A 43 -0.01 -2.34 10.80
C TYR A 43 0.93 -2.34 9.59
N THR A 44 1.79 -3.36 9.46
CA THR A 44 2.83 -3.40 8.44
C THR A 44 2.88 -4.75 7.77
N PHE A 45 2.84 -4.73 6.44
CA PHE A 45 2.94 -5.90 5.58
C PHE A 45 4.13 -5.73 4.65
N ARG A 46 4.82 -6.82 4.33
CA ARG A 46 5.98 -6.82 3.44
C ARG A 46 5.82 -7.89 2.39
N TYR A 47 6.25 -7.54 1.20
CA TYR A 47 6.39 -8.46 0.08
C TYR A 47 7.82 -8.36 -0.42
N SER A 48 8.42 -9.49 -0.72
CA SER A 48 9.73 -9.56 -1.34
C SER A 48 9.76 -10.77 -2.27
N ASP A 49 10.15 -10.55 -3.51
CA ASP A 49 10.55 -11.61 -4.43
C ASP A 49 11.98 -11.34 -4.94
N ASP A 50 12.39 -12.08 -5.97
CA ASP A 50 13.72 -11.94 -6.58
C ASP A 50 13.89 -10.61 -7.36
N GLU A 51 12.82 -9.88 -7.65
CA GLU A 51 12.80 -8.69 -8.50
C GLU A 51 12.50 -7.39 -7.73
N CYS A 52 11.60 -7.45 -6.74
CA CYS A 52 11.00 -6.29 -6.10
C CYS A 52 10.76 -6.52 -4.60
N MET A 53 10.97 -5.45 -3.82
CA MET A 53 10.50 -5.36 -2.45
C MET A 53 9.42 -4.29 -2.33
N MET A 54 8.33 -4.66 -1.67
CA MET A 54 7.22 -3.77 -1.34
C MET A 54 6.91 -3.80 0.14
N LYS A 55 6.40 -2.68 0.64
CA LYS A 55 5.92 -2.55 2.01
C LYS A 55 4.57 -1.87 1.99
N ALA A 56 3.58 -2.43 2.66
CA ALA A 56 2.33 -1.74 2.94
C ALA A 56 2.25 -1.34 4.41
N GLU A 57 1.78 -0.13 4.69
CA GLU A 57 1.58 0.42 6.01
C GLU A 57 0.17 0.96 6.17
N LEU A 58 -0.49 0.54 7.24
CA LEU A 58 -1.78 1.09 7.65
C LEU A 58 -1.54 2.17 8.71
N GLN A 59 -1.97 3.39 8.42
CA GLN A 59 -1.94 4.49 9.37
C GLN A 59 -3.35 4.69 9.92
N ARG A 60 -3.52 4.47 11.22
CA ARG A 60 -4.82 4.64 11.89
C ARG A 60 -5.32 6.08 11.75
N SER A 61 -6.58 6.24 11.35
CA SER A 61 -7.32 7.50 11.33
C SER A 61 -8.31 7.55 12.51
N LYS A 62 -9.16 8.58 12.54
CA LYS A 62 -10.25 8.67 13.52
C LYS A 62 -11.28 7.54 13.34
N ASP A 63 -11.58 7.20 12.09
CA ASP A 63 -12.71 6.35 11.72
C ASP A 63 -12.28 5.03 11.06
N GLY A 64 -10.98 4.82 10.83
CA GLY A 64 -10.45 3.71 10.05
C GLY A 64 -8.93 3.71 9.86
N TYR A 65 -8.48 3.44 8.62
CA TYR A 65 -7.07 3.37 8.25
C TYR A 65 -6.77 4.00 6.89
N TYR A 66 -5.73 4.82 6.83
CA TYR A 66 -5.10 5.18 5.57
C TYR A 66 -4.12 4.10 5.14
N LEU A 67 -4.20 3.67 3.87
CA LEU A 67 -3.31 2.67 3.32
C LEU A 67 -2.20 3.33 2.49
N TRP A 68 -0.95 2.97 2.81
CA TRP A 68 0.24 3.41 2.11
C TRP A 68 1.03 2.23 1.58
N VAL A 69 1.39 2.26 0.30
CA VAL A 69 2.24 1.24 -0.32
C VAL A 69 3.55 1.88 -0.75
N TYR A 70 4.66 1.22 -0.42
CA TYR A 70 6.01 1.60 -0.79
C TYR A 70 6.55 0.54 -1.75
N VAL A 71 7.11 0.96 -2.87
CA VAL A 71 7.65 0.08 -3.91
C VAL A 71 9.06 0.54 -4.30
N GLN A 72 9.97 -0.41 -4.47
CA GLN A 72 11.31 -0.18 -5.02
C GLN A 72 11.28 -0.16 -6.54
N ALA A 73 12.23 0.55 -7.16
CA ALA A 73 12.38 0.63 -8.62
C ALA A 73 11.03 0.91 -9.31
N VAL A 74 10.42 2.04 -8.94
CA VAL A 74 9.05 2.37 -9.34
C VAL A 74 8.83 2.36 -10.86
N ASP A 75 9.84 2.75 -11.63
CA ASP A 75 9.78 2.76 -13.10
C ASP A 75 9.51 1.36 -13.68
N GLU A 76 9.85 0.30 -12.93
CA GLU A 76 9.67 -1.10 -13.33
C GLU A 76 8.45 -1.74 -12.63
N HIS A 77 8.08 -1.30 -11.43
CA HIS A 77 7.11 -2.00 -10.58
C HIS A 77 5.87 -1.20 -10.16
N GLU A 78 5.63 0.00 -10.72
CA GLU A 78 4.43 0.79 -10.42
C GLU A 78 3.13 0.01 -10.66
N TYR A 79 3.09 -0.85 -11.68
CA TYR A 79 1.91 -1.66 -12.01
C TYR A 79 1.45 -2.52 -10.82
N ARG A 80 2.38 -3.05 -10.01
CA ARG A 80 2.05 -3.87 -8.84
C ARG A 80 1.30 -3.10 -7.77
N VAL A 81 1.58 -1.79 -7.65
CA VAL A 81 0.84 -0.91 -6.73
C VAL A 81 -0.61 -0.74 -7.20
N ARG A 82 -0.83 -0.70 -8.52
CA ARG A 82 -2.18 -0.63 -9.10
C ARG A 82 -2.95 -1.93 -8.89
N GLU A 83 -2.29 -3.08 -9.04
CA GLU A 83 -2.92 -4.39 -8.75
C GLU A 83 -3.38 -4.50 -7.29
N ILE A 84 -2.57 -4.00 -6.35
CA ILE A 84 -2.97 -3.91 -4.94
C ILE A 84 -4.18 -2.99 -4.80
N ALA A 85 -4.17 -1.81 -5.42
CA ALA A 85 -5.31 -0.89 -5.39
C ALA A 85 -6.60 -1.54 -5.92
N ASP A 86 -6.52 -2.24 -7.05
CA ASP A 86 -7.62 -2.97 -7.65
C ASP A 86 -8.16 -4.07 -6.72
N GLY A 87 -7.29 -4.78 -6.00
CA GLY A 87 -7.68 -5.76 -4.99
C GLY A 87 -8.44 -5.16 -3.80
N PHE A 88 -8.19 -3.89 -3.49
CA PHE A 88 -8.95 -3.11 -2.51
C PHE A 88 -10.17 -2.40 -3.10
N GLY A 89 -10.44 -2.55 -4.41
CA GLY A 89 -11.48 -1.78 -5.10
C GLY A 89 -11.23 -0.27 -5.05
N ALA A 90 -9.96 0.13 -5.07
CA ALA A 90 -9.46 1.45 -4.77
C ALA A 90 -8.55 1.99 -5.89
N TYR A 91 -8.10 3.23 -5.73
CA TYR A 91 -7.26 3.96 -6.67
C TYR A 91 -5.93 4.33 -6.03
N VAL A 92 -4.91 4.48 -6.87
CA VAL A 92 -3.60 5.02 -6.47
C VAL A 92 -3.65 6.54 -6.51
N VAL A 93 -3.42 7.18 -5.37
CA VAL A 93 -3.32 8.64 -5.25
C VAL A 93 -1.83 9.01 -5.14
N ASP A 94 -1.25 9.40 -6.27
CA ASP A 94 0.15 9.83 -6.38
C ASP A 94 0.33 11.28 -5.89
N GLY A 95 1.33 11.53 -5.06
CA GLY A 95 1.56 12.84 -4.44
C GLY A 95 0.79 13.09 -3.14
N ALA A 96 0.05 12.10 -2.62
CA ALA A 96 -0.62 12.19 -1.32
C ALA A 96 0.41 12.44 -0.20
N LYS A 97 0.32 13.59 0.48
CA LYS A 97 1.05 13.84 1.72
C LYS A 97 0.46 12.97 2.82
N LYS A 98 1.28 12.50 3.77
CA LYS A 98 0.72 11.90 4.99
C LYS A 98 -0.22 12.93 5.63
N PRO A 99 -1.49 12.62 5.91
CA PRO A 99 -2.29 13.47 6.77
C PRO A 99 -1.54 13.57 8.12
N VAL A 100 -1.31 14.81 8.54
CA VAL A 100 -0.57 15.17 9.77
C VAL A 100 -1.49 14.99 10.96
#